data_AF-A0AAI9E7H6-F1
#
_entry.id   AF-A0AAI9E7H6-F1
#
_cell.length_a   1.000
_cell.length_b   1.000
_cell.length_c   1.000
_cell.angle_alpha   90.00
_cell.angle_beta   90.00
_cell.angle_gamma   90.00
#
_symmetry.space_group_name_H-M   'P 1'
#
loop_
_entity.id
_entity.type
_entity.pdbx_description
1 polymer ?
#
loop_
_entity_poly.entity_id
_entity_poly.type
_entity_poly.pdbx_seq_one_letter_code
_entity_poly.pdbx_strand_id
1 'polypeptide(L)'
;MAPANSTSPHKRKLPPRASPSSVEHLAQISWLRPYLDDHDFRIIPDNRTVTNDGRGHTLMGKTWNTESTIKALLSFWRPPPEDLRGKDITELSLPMPESTRPEVRRFCTLGPDLNAHPDLLHGGVISCLLDSCLGGCVGMLLSHSRDENPMFTVQLHVTYKKPIKTPGTVMLRAWVVKIEEEGRKVWAEGVVEGEGNIVHASAQGMWLRAGKKQHKL
;
A
#
# COMPACT_ATOMS: atom_id res chain seq x y z
N MET A 1 21.64 22.91 -20.17
CA MET A 1 20.86 22.01 -19.30
C MET A 1 19.79 21.37 -20.17
N ALA A 2 19.86 20.06 -20.39
CA ALA A 2 18.82 19.34 -21.14
C ALA A 2 17.55 19.27 -20.29
N PRO A 3 16.35 19.45 -20.87
CA PRO A 3 15.11 19.31 -20.12
C PRO A 3 14.97 17.84 -19.71
N ALA A 4 14.74 17.59 -18.43
CA ALA A 4 14.35 16.28 -17.95
C ALA A 4 13.07 15.87 -18.70
N ASN A 5 13.13 14.75 -19.41
CA ASN A 5 11.96 14.14 -20.04
C ASN A 5 10.97 13.75 -18.93
N SER A 6 10.05 14.66 -18.62
CA SER A 6 8.87 14.41 -17.79
C SER A 6 7.94 13.47 -18.57
N THR A 7 8.14 12.18 -18.41
CA THR A 7 7.16 11.18 -18.85
C THR A 7 6.04 11.13 -17.82
N SER A 8 4.96 11.86 -18.13
CA SER A 8 3.67 11.82 -17.43
C SER A 8 3.23 10.39 -17.06
N PRO A 9 2.47 10.18 -15.96
CA PRO A 9 2.10 8.85 -15.46
C PRO A 9 1.37 8.01 -16.51
N HIS A 10 0.67 8.66 -17.45
CA HIS A 10 -0.04 8.05 -18.57
C HIS A 10 0.85 7.26 -19.54
N LYS A 11 2.18 7.47 -19.51
CA LYS A 11 3.14 6.78 -20.39
C LYS A 11 3.77 5.54 -19.74
N ARG A 12 3.50 5.25 -18.46
CA ARG A 12 4.04 4.05 -17.79
C ARG A 12 3.30 2.82 -18.31
N LYS A 13 4.04 1.76 -18.64
CA LYS A 13 3.44 0.47 -18.98
C LYS A 13 2.68 -0.06 -17.77
N LEU A 14 1.36 -0.17 -17.88
CA LEU A 14 0.51 -0.66 -16.80
C LEU A 14 0.68 -2.18 -16.65
N PRO A 15 0.85 -2.69 -15.42
CA PRO A 15 0.81 -4.14 -15.20
C PRO A 15 -0.60 -4.67 -15.47
N PRO A 16 -0.74 -5.98 -15.77
CA PRO A 16 -2.06 -6.61 -15.83
C PRO A 16 -2.86 -6.32 -14.56
N ARG A 17 -4.14 -5.98 -14.71
CA ARG A 17 -5.09 -5.63 -13.62
C ARG A 17 -4.91 -4.27 -12.95
N ALA A 18 -3.95 -3.44 -13.38
CA ALA A 18 -3.99 -2.01 -13.02
C ALA A 18 -5.14 -1.32 -13.76
N SER A 19 -5.82 -0.40 -13.09
CA SER A 19 -6.97 0.33 -13.66
C SER A 19 -6.52 1.57 -14.45
N PRO A 20 -6.71 1.62 -15.80
CA PRO A 20 -6.38 2.82 -16.57
C PRO A 20 -7.18 4.05 -16.13
N SER A 21 -8.46 3.86 -15.77
CA SER A 21 -9.32 4.94 -15.28
C SER A 21 -8.85 5.50 -13.93
N SER A 22 -8.30 4.66 -13.05
CA SER A 22 -7.67 5.13 -11.81
C SER A 22 -6.46 6.02 -12.11
N VAL A 23 -5.62 5.60 -13.05
CA VAL A 23 -4.42 6.37 -13.46
C VAL A 23 -4.84 7.72 -14.04
N GLU A 24 -5.82 7.72 -14.94
CA GLU A 24 -6.36 8.93 -15.55
C GLU A 24 -6.93 9.89 -14.50
N HIS A 25 -7.76 9.38 -13.59
CA HIS A 25 -8.37 10.16 -12.52
C HIS A 25 -7.32 10.79 -11.59
N LEU A 26 -6.40 9.98 -11.07
CA LEU A 26 -5.42 10.43 -10.09
C LEU A 26 -4.41 11.42 -10.69
N ALA A 27 -4.09 11.31 -11.98
CA ALA A 27 -3.20 12.25 -12.66
C ALA A 27 -3.80 13.66 -12.80
N GLN A 28 -5.12 13.81 -12.69
CA GLN A 28 -5.78 15.13 -12.66
C GLN A 28 -5.62 15.84 -11.30
N ILE A 29 -5.16 15.13 -10.26
CA ILE A 29 -5.01 15.68 -8.91
C ILE A 29 -3.59 16.24 -8.76
N SER A 30 -3.48 17.57 -8.74
CA SER A 30 -2.21 18.29 -8.83
C SER A 30 -1.19 17.90 -7.76
N TRP A 31 -1.61 17.78 -6.49
CA TRP A 31 -0.71 17.47 -5.38
C TRP A 31 -0.15 16.04 -5.42
N LEU A 32 -0.74 15.14 -6.22
CA LEU A 32 -0.23 13.78 -6.41
C LEU A 32 0.92 13.69 -7.41
N ARG A 33 1.10 14.69 -8.28
CA ARG A 33 2.08 14.64 -9.38
C ARG A 33 3.49 14.26 -8.94
N PRO A 34 4.07 14.85 -7.87
CA PRO A 34 5.42 14.49 -7.44
C PRO A 34 5.59 13.00 -7.10
N TYR A 35 4.52 12.34 -6.65
CA TYR A 35 4.55 10.92 -6.29
C TYR A 35 4.22 10.01 -7.46
N LEU A 36 3.33 10.43 -8.36
CA LEU A 36 2.97 9.67 -9.56
C LEU A 36 4.08 9.67 -10.61
N ASP A 37 4.87 10.75 -10.67
CA ASP A 37 6.01 10.91 -11.58
C ASP A 37 7.32 10.33 -11.02
N ASP A 38 7.35 9.89 -9.76
CA ASP A 38 8.52 9.30 -9.12
C ASP A 38 8.92 7.98 -9.78
N HIS A 39 10.06 7.97 -10.48
CA HIS A 39 10.53 6.86 -11.31
C HIS A 39 11.20 5.74 -10.50
N ASP A 40 11.48 5.95 -9.23
CA ASP A 40 11.96 4.89 -8.34
C ASP A 40 10.82 3.89 -8.00
N PHE A 41 9.57 4.30 -8.22
CA PHE A 41 8.40 3.50 -7.98
C PHE A 41 7.82 2.96 -9.28
N ARG A 42 7.50 1.66 -9.29
CA ARG A 42 6.73 1.01 -10.36
C ARG A 42 5.28 0.79 -9.93
N ILE A 43 4.37 0.87 -10.89
CA ILE A 43 2.96 0.51 -10.67
C ILE A 43 2.88 -1.00 -10.41
N ILE A 44 2.13 -1.40 -9.38
CA ILE A 44 1.85 -2.80 -9.07
C ILE A 44 0.35 -3.08 -9.20
N PRO A 45 -0.07 -4.33 -9.45
CA PRO A 45 -1.48 -4.67 -9.53
C PRO A 45 -2.25 -4.23 -8.28
N ASP A 46 -3.45 -3.71 -8.49
CA ASP A 46 -4.29 -3.24 -7.40
C ASP A 46 -4.91 -4.42 -6.64
N ASN A 47 -5.06 -4.26 -5.31
CA ASN A 47 -5.79 -5.21 -4.44
C ASN A 47 -7.31 -5.21 -4.67
N ARG A 48 -7.76 -4.90 -5.90
CA ARG A 48 -9.18 -4.93 -6.32
C ARG A 48 -9.59 -6.22 -7.01
N THR A 49 -8.68 -7.19 -7.12
CA THR A 49 -9.02 -8.50 -7.69
C THR A 49 -9.64 -9.39 -6.61
N VAL A 50 -10.88 -9.83 -6.83
CA VAL A 50 -11.50 -10.88 -6.00
C VAL A 50 -10.80 -12.21 -6.28
N THR A 51 -10.43 -12.94 -5.23
CA THR A 51 -9.66 -14.19 -5.33
C THR A 51 -10.41 -15.38 -4.71
N ASN A 52 -9.82 -16.57 -4.74
CA ASN A 52 -10.33 -17.78 -4.07
C ASN A 52 -11.78 -18.09 -4.45
N ASP A 53 -12.07 -18.08 -5.75
CA ASP A 53 -13.40 -18.38 -6.31
C ASP A 53 -14.51 -17.47 -5.76
N GLY A 54 -14.21 -16.18 -5.60
CA GLY A 54 -15.18 -15.20 -5.11
C GLY A 54 -15.19 -15.02 -3.58
N ARG A 55 -14.31 -15.69 -2.85
CA ARG A 55 -14.31 -15.68 -1.36
C ARG A 55 -13.24 -14.79 -0.75
N GLY A 56 -12.16 -14.53 -1.48
CA GLY A 56 -11.01 -13.75 -1.01
C GLY A 56 -11.01 -12.32 -1.55
N HIS A 57 -10.46 -11.39 -0.77
CA HIS A 57 -10.32 -9.97 -1.13
C HIS A 57 -11.62 -9.26 -1.54
N THR A 58 -12.78 -9.80 -1.18
CA THR A 58 -14.09 -9.24 -1.53
C THR A 58 -14.34 -7.86 -0.95
N LEU A 59 -13.74 -7.53 0.21
CA LEU A 59 -13.85 -6.20 0.80
C LEU A 59 -13.34 -5.11 -0.15
N MET A 60 -12.11 -5.24 -0.65
CA MET A 60 -11.50 -4.26 -1.56
C MET A 60 -11.93 -4.45 -3.03
N GLY A 61 -12.15 -5.70 -3.46
CA GLY A 61 -12.46 -6.02 -4.85
C GLY A 61 -13.94 -5.93 -5.21
N LYS A 62 -14.84 -5.90 -4.22
CA LYS A 62 -16.29 -5.83 -4.43
C LYS A 62 -16.94 -4.76 -3.54
N THR A 63 -16.85 -4.87 -2.22
CA THR A 63 -17.60 -4.01 -1.29
C THR A 63 -17.17 -2.53 -1.38
N TRP A 64 -15.87 -2.27 -1.49
CA TRP A 64 -15.31 -0.92 -1.59
C TRP A 64 -14.85 -0.56 -3.00
N ASN A 65 -15.35 -1.29 -4.01
CA ASN A 65 -15.03 -1.08 -5.42
C ASN A 65 -16.23 -0.47 -6.16
N THR A 66 -16.70 0.68 -5.69
CA THR A 66 -17.83 1.42 -6.28
C THR A 66 -17.47 2.91 -6.42
N GLU A 67 -18.20 3.64 -7.26
CA GLU A 67 -18.02 5.10 -7.40
C GLU A 67 -18.23 5.88 -6.09
N SER A 68 -19.08 5.38 -5.19
CA SER A 68 -19.42 6.04 -3.93
C SER A 68 -18.59 5.59 -2.72
N THR A 69 -17.80 4.51 -2.86
CA THR A 69 -16.89 4.00 -1.81
C THR A 69 -15.44 4.38 -2.12
N ILE A 70 -14.63 3.50 -2.71
CA ILE A 70 -13.32 3.89 -3.26
C ILE A 70 -13.51 3.99 -4.77
N LYS A 71 -13.54 5.23 -5.28
CA LYS A 71 -13.69 5.50 -6.71
C LYS A 71 -12.45 5.07 -7.49
N ALA A 72 -11.30 5.60 -7.12
CA ALA A 72 -10.02 5.30 -7.75
C ALA A 72 -9.05 4.72 -6.72
N LEU A 73 -8.29 3.69 -7.15
CA LEU A 73 -7.21 3.10 -6.37
C LEU A 73 -6.05 2.80 -7.32
N LEU A 74 -4.84 3.14 -6.89
CA LEU A 74 -3.61 2.82 -7.60
C LEU A 74 -2.48 2.55 -6.60
N SER A 75 -1.74 1.46 -6.77
CA SER A 75 -0.62 1.10 -5.88
C SER A 75 0.73 1.10 -6.60
N PHE A 76 1.74 1.61 -5.92
CA PHE A 76 3.12 1.79 -6.37
C PHE A 76 4.06 1.04 -5.42
N TRP A 77 5.17 0.55 -5.94
CA TRP A 77 6.23 -0.12 -5.18
C TRP A 77 7.60 0.38 -5.58
N ARG A 78 8.41 0.78 -4.61
CA ARG A 78 9.86 0.91 -4.76
C ARG A 78 10.53 -0.33 -4.20
N PRO A 79 11.30 -1.10 -5.00
CA PRO A 79 12.04 -2.26 -4.50
C PRO A 79 13.24 -1.83 -3.64
N PRO A 80 13.89 -2.78 -2.94
CA PRO A 80 15.21 -2.54 -2.38
C PRO A 80 16.21 -2.01 -3.42
N PRO A 81 17.25 -1.26 -2.98
CA PRO A 81 18.39 -0.90 -3.80
C PRO A 81 18.95 -2.10 -4.56
N GLU A 82 19.48 -1.85 -5.76
CA GLU A 82 19.86 -2.89 -6.71
C GLU A 82 20.89 -3.88 -6.14
N ASP A 83 21.84 -3.40 -5.34
CA ASP A 83 22.86 -4.18 -4.64
C ASP A 83 22.30 -5.09 -3.52
N LEU A 84 21.05 -4.88 -3.12
CA LEU A 84 20.32 -5.69 -2.15
C LEU A 84 19.24 -6.56 -2.79
N ARG A 85 18.98 -6.43 -4.10
CA ARG A 85 17.97 -7.25 -4.78
C ARG A 85 18.43 -8.70 -4.84
N GLY A 86 17.55 -9.62 -4.44
CA GLY A 86 17.83 -11.06 -4.44
C GLY A 86 18.63 -11.55 -3.22
N LYS A 87 19.10 -10.64 -2.35
CA LYS A 87 19.59 -11.03 -1.02
C LYS A 87 18.44 -11.49 -0.14
N ASP A 88 18.76 -12.30 0.86
CA ASP A 88 17.76 -12.68 1.85
C ASP A 88 17.28 -11.41 2.59
N ILE A 89 15.97 -11.31 2.83
CA ILE A 89 15.36 -10.18 3.54
C ILE A 89 15.97 -9.96 4.93
N THR A 90 16.51 -11.01 5.54
CA THR A 90 17.15 -10.97 6.86
C THR A 90 18.51 -10.28 6.83
N GLU A 91 19.10 -10.10 5.65
CA GLU A 91 20.35 -9.36 5.45
C GLU A 91 20.10 -7.84 5.33
N LEU A 92 18.83 -7.41 5.24
CA LEU A 92 18.49 -5.99 5.14
C LEU A 92 18.70 -5.29 6.48
N SER A 93 19.51 -4.22 6.48
CA SER A 93 19.63 -3.32 7.62
C SER A 93 18.42 -2.38 7.67
N LEU A 94 17.48 -2.67 8.56
CA LEU A 94 16.20 -1.95 8.70
C LEU A 94 16.14 -1.12 10.00
N PRO A 95 15.44 0.03 10.01
CA PRO A 95 14.80 0.66 8.86
C PRO A 95 15.83 1.31 7.93
N MET A 96 15.60 1.21 6.62
CA MET A 96 16.40 1.93 5.63
C MET A 96 16.00 3.41 5.56
N PRO A 97 16.88 4.32 5.11
CA PRO A 97 16.54 5.72 4.89
C PRO A 97 15.33 5.90 3.96
N GLU A 98 14.51 6.93 4.21
CA GLU A 98 13.28 7.17 3.42
C GLU A 98 13.55 7.33 1.92
N SER A 99 14.71 7.85 1.51
CA SER A 99 15.07 7.99 0.10
C SER A 99 15.35 6.66 -0.60
N THR A 100 15.69 5.59 0.13
CA THR A 100 16.12 4.32 -0.47
C THR A 100 15.35 3.09 0.01
N ARG A 101 14.54 3.22 1.07
CA ARG A 101 13.82 2.08 1.64
C ARG A 101 12.83 1.46 0.66
N PRO A 102 12.61 0.14 0.70
CA PRO A 102 11.46 -0.47 0.07
C PRO A 102 10.17 0.18 0.61
N GLU A 103 9.30 0.61 -0.30
CA GLU A 103 8.12 1.38 0.08
C GLU A 103 6.94 1.07 -0.85
N VAL A 104 5.76 0.85 -0.26
CA VAL A 104 4.49 0.89 -0.99
C VAL A 104 3.90 2.27 -0.85
N ARG A 105 3.43 2.83 -1.97
CA ARG A 105 2.51 3.98 -1.98
C ARG A 105 1.17 3.54 -2.54
N ARG A 106 0.07 3.92 -1.91
CA ARG A 106 -1.29 3.63 -2.41
C ARG A 106 -2.10 4.91 -2.43
N PHE A 107 -2.66 5.23 -3.58
CA PHE A 107 -3.51 6.39 -3.77
C PHE A 107 -4.96 5.93 -3.77
N CYS A 108 -5.81 6.60 -3.00
CA CYS A 108 -7.24 6.28 -2.89
C CYS A 108 -8.08 7.55 -3.00
N THR A 109 -8.99 7.59 -3.96
CA THR A 109 -10.08 8.57 -3.99
C THR A 109 -11.31 7.97 -3.33
N LEU A 110 -11.73 8.57 -2.23
CA LEU A 110 -12.77 8.11 -1.32
C LEU A 110 -14.05 8.92 -1.55
N GLY A 111 -15.17 8.22 -1.70
CA GLY A 111 -16.51 8.78 -1.77
C GLY A 111 -17.21 8.83 -0.40
N PRO A 112 -18.48 9.26 -0.36
CA PRO A 112 -19.21 9.52 0.88
C PRO A 112 -19.73 8.26 1.59
N ASP A 113 -19.80 7.09 0.94
CA ASP A 113 -20.41 5.87 1.51
C ASP A 113 -19.44 5.09 2.43
N LEU A 114 -18.45 5.79 2.98
CA LEU A 114 -17.45 5.28 3.94
C LEU A 114 -17.41 6.13 5.21
N ASN A 115 -18.43 6.98 5.41
CA ASN A 115 -18.45 7.99 6.47
C ASN A 115 -18.92 7.46 7.83
N ALA A 116 -18.33 7.98 8.90
CA ALA A 116 -18.85 7.83 10.27
C ALA A 116 -19.77 9.00 10.67
N HIS A 117 -19.40 10.20 10.22
CA HIS A 117 -20.11 11.46 10.45
C HIS A 117 -20.24 12.20 9.12
N PRO A 118 -21.09 13.24 9.01
CA PRO A 118 -21.21 14.03 7.80
C PRO A 118 -19.85 14.45 7.25
N ASP A 119 -19.56 13.98 6.04
CA ASP A 119 -18.35 14.25 5.26
C ASP A 119 -17.03 13.84 5.93
N LEU A 120 -17.07 12.91 6.88
CA LEU A 120 -15.89 12.41 7.61
C LEU A 120 -15.75 10.90 7.48
N LEU A 121 -14.61 10.49 6.91
CA LEU A 121 -14.26 9.08 6.73
C LEU A 121 -14.23 8.33 8.07
N HIS A 122 -14.84 7.15 8.12
CA HIS A 122 -14.88 6.34 9.33
C HIS A 122 -13.46 5.89 9.74
N GLY A 123 -13.14 5.99 11.04
CA GLY A 123 -11.81 5.60 11.57
C GLY A 123 -11.45 4.14 11.25
N GLY A 124 -12.42 3.23 11.33
CA GLY A 124 -12.26 1.84 10.90
C GLY A 124 -11.93 1.63 9.41
N VAL A 125 -12.31 2.56 8.53
CA VAL A 125 -11.90 2.52 7.11
C VAL A 125 -10.44 2.91 6.99
N ILE A 126 -10.01 3.94 7.74
CA ILE A 126 -8.60 4.38 7.79
C ILE A 126 -7.71 3.22 8.26
N SER A 127 -8.07 2.55 9.36
CA SER A 127 -7.29 1.43 9.88
C SER A 127 -7.25 0.25 8.91
N CYS A 128 -8.35 -0.05 8.22
CA CYS A 128 -8.38 -1.12 7.22
C CYS A 128 -7.53 -0.80 5.98
N LEU A 129 -7.53 0.45 5.52
CA LEU A 129 -6.65 0.88 4.43
C LEU A 129 -5.18 0.79 4.84
N LEU A 130 -4.84 1.18 6.07
CA LEU A 130 -3.50 1.03 6.63
C LEU A 130 -3.09 -0.44 6.71
N ASP A 131 -3.91 -1.32 7.30
CA ASP A 131 -3.65 -2.76 7.37
C ASP A 131 -3.34 -3.34 5.98
N SER A 132 -4.19 -3.05 5.01
CA SER A 132 -4.03 -3.52 3.62
C SER A 132 -2.78 -2.94 2.93
N CYS A 133 -2.36 -1.73 3.28
CA CYS A 133 -1.18 -1.09 2.70
C CYS A 133 0.10 -1.67 3.32
N LEU A 134 0.16 -1.77 4.64
CA LEU A 134 1.29 -2.35 5.38
C LEU A 134 1.46 -3.84 5.02
N GLY A 135 0.38 -4.62 5.02
CA GLY A 135 0.42 -6.03 4.60
C GLY A 135 0.84 -6.21 3.14
N GLY A 136 0.42 -5.29 2.25
CA GLY A 136 0.91 -5.22 0.88
C GLY A 136 2.42 -4.97 0.82
N CYS A 137 2.94 -4.06 1.64
CA CYS A 137 4.39 -3.79 1.72
C CYS A 137 5.18 -5.01 2.23
N VAL A 138 4.67 -5.68 3.26
CA VAL A 138 5.25 -6.93 3.76
C VAL A 138 5.27 -7.98 2.64
N GLY A 139 4.14 -8.21 1.96
CA GLY A 139 4.06 -9.16 0.86
C GLY A 139 5.01 -8.84 -0.30
N MET A 140 5.13 -7.57 -0.69
CA MET A 140 6.06 -7.15 -1.75
C MET A 140 7.51 -7.39 -1.37
N LEU A 141 7.90 -7.13 -0.12
CA LEU A 141 9.27 -7.39 0.35
C LEU A 141 9.56 -8.89 0.38
N LEU A 142 8.61 -9.70 0.86
CA LEU A 142 8.74 -11.15 0.99
C LEU A 142 8.58 -11.92 -0.32
N SER A 143 8.04 -11.31 -1.37
CA SER A 143 7.84 -11.98 -2.67
C SER A 143 9.13 -12.50 -3.32
N HIS A 144 10.29 -12.06 -2.85
CA HIS A 144 11.61 -12.55 -3.28
C HIS A 144 12.15 -13.67 -2.39
N SER A 145 11.49 -13.97 -1.26
CA SER A 145 11.85 -15.08 -0.39
C SER A 145 11.39 -16.41 -1.00
N ARG A 146 12.10 -17.50 -0.69
CA ARG A 146 11.76 -18.86 -1.16
C ARG A 146 10.55 -19.47 -0.45
N ASP A 147 9.93 -18.74 0.47
CA ASP A 147 8.85 -19.24 1.33
C ASP A 147 7.50 -18.63 0.92
N GLU A 148 6.63 -19.47 0.38
CA GLU A 148 5.30 -19.08 -0.10
C GLU A 148 4.22 -19.06 1.00
N ASN A 149 4.60 -19.27 2.26
CA ASN A 149 3.63 -19.28 3.36
C ASN A 149 2.95 -17.92 3.53
N PRO A 150 1.62 -17.88 3.74
CA PRO A 150 0.91 -16.61 3.90
C PRO A 150 1.33 -15.89 5.17
N MET A 151 1.31 -14.57 5.12
CA MET A 151 1.51 -13.69 6.27
C MET A 151 0.15 -13.22 6.81
N PHE A 152 0.00 -13.20 8.12
CA PHE A 152 -1.22 -12.74 8.78
C PHE A 152 -0.93 -11.56 9.69
N THR A 153 -1.79 -10.54 9.66
CA THR A 153 -1.76 -9.45 10.64
C THR A 153 -2.01 -10.05 12.04
N VAL A 154 -1.10 -9.81 12.98
CA VAL A 154 -1.25 -10.20 14.39
C VAL A 154 -1.62 -9.00 15.25
N GLN A 155 -1.10 -7.82 14.91
CA GLN A 155 -1.43 -6.58 15.59
C GLN A 155 -1.33 -5.39 14.65
N LEU A 156 -2.14 -4.38 14.93
CA LEU A 156 -2.13 -3.09 14.26
C LEU A 156 -2.45 -2.00 15.29
N HIS A 157 -1.50 -1.12 15.54
CA HIS A 157 -1.67 0.09 16.34
C HIS A 157 -1.86 1.28 15.40
N VAL A 158 -2.96 2.02 15.55
CA VAL A 158 -3.28 3.19 14.71
C VAL A 158 -3.41 4.43 15.58
N THR A 159 -2.68 5.49 15.22
CA THR A 159 -2.79 6.81 15.83
C THR A 159 -3.50 7.77 14.86
N TYR A 160 -4.69 8.23 15.23
CA TYR A 160 -5.45 9.23 14.46
C TYR A 160 -5.02 10.63 14.86
N LYS A 161 -4.62 11.45 13.89
CA LYS A 161 -4.06 12.80 14.12
C LYS A 161 -5.01 13.89 13.64
N LYS A 162 -5.59 13.73 12.45
CA LYS A 162 -6.51 14.69 11.84
C LYS A 162 -7.61 13.99 11.04
N PRO A 163 -8.83 14.54 11.01
CA PRO A 163 -9.94 13.95 10.26
C PRO A 163 -9.65 13.93 8.74
N ILE A 164 -10.17 12.93 8.03
CA ILE A 164 -10.16 12.86 6.56
C ILE A 164 -11.56 13.25 6.06
N LYS A 165 -11.62 14.25 5.19
CA LYS A 165 -12.86 14.70 4.54
C LYS A 165 -13.20 13.81 3.36
N THR A 166 -14.49 13.58 3.14
CA THR A 166 -15.03 12.86 1.98
C THR A 166 -16.08 13.72 1.26
N PRO A 167 -16.19 13.66 -0.08
CA PRO A 167 -15.27 12.97 -0.97
C PRO A 167 -13.87 13.62 -0.94
N GLY A 168 -12.83 12.82 -1.15
CA GLY A 168 -11.45 13.29 -1.03
C GLY A 168 -10.45 12.25 -1.47
N THR A 169 -9.20 12.68 -1.71
CA THR A 169 -8.12 11.77 -2.10
C THR A 169 -7.02 11.77 -1.05
N VAL A 170 -6.50 10.58 -0.76
CA VAL A 170 -5.39 10.38 0.18
C VAL A 170 -4.32 9.48 -0.44
N MET A 171 -3.10 9.62 0.05
CA MET A 171 -1.98 8.71 -0.23
C MET A 171 -1.63 7.97 1.06
N LEU A 172 -1.53 6.66 0.98
CA LEU A 172 -0.95 5.82 2.02
C LEU A 172 0.49 5.50 1.66
N ARG A 173 1.39 5.53 2.64
CA ARG A 173 2.76 5.03 2.49
C ARG A 173 3.02 3.97 3.54
N ALA A 174 3.73 2.91 3.17
CA ALA A 174 4.10 1.84 4.07
C ALA A 174 5.51 1.32 3.79
N TRP A 175 6.22 0.95 4.85
CA TRP A 175 7.58 0.42 4.80
C TRP A 175 7.82 -0.57 5.94
N VAL A 176 8.72 -1.53 5.73
CA VAL A 176 9.13 -2.48 6.78
C VAL A 176 10.21 -1.83 7.65
N VAL A 177 10.08 -1.96 8.97
CA VAL A 177 11.00 -1.37 9.95
C VAL A 177 11.83 -2.41 10.69
N LYS A 178 11.36 -3.65 10.78
CA LYS A 178 12.05 -4.71 11.51
C LYS A 178 11.64 -6.09 10.99
N ILE A 179 12.60 -7.00 10.90
CA ILE A 179 12.38 -8.41 10.61
C ILE A 179 12.99 -9.22 11.76
N GLU A 180 12.24 -10.17 12.30
CA GLU A 180 12.68 -11.05 13.38
C GLU A 180 12.45 -12.52 12.98
N GLU A 181 13.13 -13.42 13.70
CA GLU A 181 12.91 -14.87 13.58
C GLU A 181 12.99 -15.35 12.11
N GLU A 182 14.06 -14.97 11.40
CA GLU A 182 14.30 -15.39 10.01
C GLU A 182 13.13 -15.07 9.05
N GLY A 183 12.48 -13.90 9.23
CA GLY A 183 11.33 -13.51 8.41
C GLY A 183 9.99 -14.04 8.91
N ARG A 184 9.96 -14.70 10.08
CA ARG A 184 8.72 -15.19 10.68
C ARG A 184 7.84 -14.04 11.15
N LYS A 185 8.44 -13.01 11.74
CA LYS A 185 7.77 -11.81 12.25
C LYS A 185 8.31 -10.60 11.50
N VAL A 186 7.41 -9.85 10.87
CA VAL A 186 7.76 -8.67 10.08
C VAL A 186 6.95 -7.49 10.58
N TRP A 187 7.66 -6.44 11.00
CA TRP A 187 7.08 -5.20 11.49
C TRP A 187 7.11 -4.15 10.41
N ALA A 188 5.97 -3.50 10.20
CA ALA A 188 5.82 -2.43 9.22
C ALA A 188 5.20 -1.20 9.86
N GLU A 189 5.54 -0.05 9.30
CA GLU A 189 4.94 1.23 9.65
C GLU A 189 4.33 1.87 8.40
N GLY A 190 3.42 2.80 8.63
CA GLY A 190 2.88 3.60 7.54
C GLY A 190 2.07 4.80 8.00
N VAL A 191 1.72 5.62 7.02
CA VAL A 191 0.98 6.88 7.22
C VAL A 191 -0.10 7.02 6.16
N VAL A 192 -1.16 7.76 6.52
CA VAL A 192 -2.13 8.30 5.57
C VAL A 192 -1.93 9.81 5.47
N GLU A 193 -1.64 10.28 4.27
CA GLU A 193 -1.32 11.67 3.94
C GLU A 193 -2.38 12.25 2.99
N GLY A 194 -2.75 13.51 3.22
CA GLY A 194 -3.56 14.31 2.32
C GLY A 194 -2.74 15.42 1.65
N GLU A 195 -3.43 16.30 0.94
CA GLU A 195 -2.84 17.49 0.34
C GLU A 195 -2.06 18.33 1.36
N GLY A 196 -0.94 18.92 0.92
CA GLY A 196 -0.07 19.72 1.80
C GLY A 196 0.74 18.89 2.81
N ASN A 197 1.00 17.61 2.52
CA ASN A 197 1.73 16.69 3.40
C ASN A 197 1.08 16.51 4.79
N ILE A 198 -0.25 16.66 4.86
CA ILE A 198 -0.98 16.51 6.11
C ILE A 198 -1.06 15.02 6.48
N VAL A 199 -0.39 14.62 7.55
CA VAL A 199 -0.54 13.27 8.11
C VAL A 199 -1.83 13.18 8.91
N HIS A 200 -2.80 12.42 8.40
CA HIS A 200 -4.10 12.17 9.04
C HIS A 200 -4.05 11.05 10.07
N ALA A 201 -3.30 10.00 9.79
CA ALA A 201 -3.10 8.87 10.69
C ALA A 201 -1.75 8.21 10.44
N SER A 202 -1.23 7.52 11.45
CA SER A 202 -0.05 6.65 11.35
C SER A 202 -0.37 5.28 11.94
N ALA A 203 0.32 4.24 11.47
CA ALA A 203 0.20 2.90 12.01
C ALA A 203 1.55 2.21 12.16
N GLN A 204 1.60 1.30 13.13
CA GLN A 204 2.61 0.26 13.26
C GLN A 204 1.89 -1.09 13.37
N GLY A 205 2.34 -2.09 12.62
CA GLY A 205 1.75 -3.42 12.66
C GLY A 205 2.81 -4.53 12.57
N MET A 206 2.41 -5.73 12.96
CA MET A 206 3.23 -6.93 12.86
C MET A 206 2.48 -8.01 12.10
N TRP A 207 3.17 -8.58 11.11
CA TRP A 207 2.72 -9.73 10.34
C TRP A 207 3.51 -10.97 10.77
N LEU A 208 2.80 -12.08 10.92
CA LEU A 208 3.36 -13.38 11.25
C LEU A 208 3.15 -14.33 10.08
N ARG A 209 4.21 -14.99 9.62
CA ARG A 209 4.13 -16.07 8.63
C ARG A 209 3.26 -17.21 9.16
N ALA A 210 2.65 -18.03 8.32
CA ALA A 210 1.94 -19.24 8.75
C ALA A 210 2.93 -20.37 9.08
N GLY A 211 2.70 -21.14 10.16
CA GLY A 211 3.55 -22.30 10.43
C GLY A 211 3.29 -23.40 9.39
N LYS A 212 4.28 -24.26 9.10
CA LYS A 212 4.03 -25.45 8.27
C LYS A 212 2.94 -26.28 8.95
N LYS A 213 1.84 -26.56 8.27
CA LYS A 213 0.82 -27.50 8.78
C LYS A 213 1.50 -28.86 8.96
N GLN A 214 1.73 -29.27 10.21
CA GLN A 214 1.95 -30.69 10.48
C GLN A 214 0.60 -31.38 10.29
N HIS A 215 0.45 -32.14 9.21
CA HIS A 215 -0.60 -33.14 9.16
C HIS A 215 -0.27 -34.16 10.26
N LYS A 216 -0.99 -34.11 11.39
CA LYS A 216 -1.01 -35.23 12.32
C LYS A 216 -1.65 -36.40 11.56
N LEU A 217 -0.85 -37.43 11.31
CA LEU A 217 -1.32 -38.77 10.93
C LEU A 217 -2.19 -39.34 12.05
#